data_AF-A0A6S7JBR2-F1
#
_entry.id   AF-A0A6S7JBR2-F1
#
_cell.length_a   1.000
_cell.length_b   1.000
_cell.length_c   1.000
_cell.angle_alpha   90.00
_cell.angle_beta   90.00
_cell.angle_gamma   90.00
#
_symmetry.space_group_name_H-M   'P 1'
#
loop_
_entity.id
_entity.type
_entity.pdbx_description
1 polymer ?
#
loop_
_entity_poly.entity_id
_entity_poly.type
_entity_poly.pdbx_seq_one_letter_code
_entity_poly.pdbx_strand_id
1 'polypeptide(L)'
;MEENCNGAYEPVFLNVKALNTKTDFDHNNASVYQYEVLGGTHNVLATKALHAKYPDNEAYSGRYAWLFVGLTDEQALWVASRHNKTGAFRHEMSFQEEVDLAHQQLQIHGSKASGGTMLPSAAWRDRCALILGKKRKAMTEIYSVAALPENGYQLFKSICSQYEKGRLKDQRALPKDLRGKPTFRPAYVRCLHGLDNVDRIELLNKFAKGDISLDELKVLAKELKAIRPIQGIISSFIGKPWEIIAKELPECTKAEQLLRFAGKDATHCVFKSYLQELLKKLEGSNDDDTILSPNVFKTEENHQGIIVRCTQDRLNAEQNECCQRDSPGYAMALYVLEDIYGNDIEKLSNLLQKVVCLVERTNFGVRHTYNLVLIGDVETVVQCKNMFNKNRSKNVEMGFLYCDNVKPS
;
A
#
# COMPACT_ATOMS: atom_id res chain seq x y z
N MET A 1 23.49 36.85 38.72
CA MET A 1 22.86 36.20 37.56
C MET A 1 23.11 37.13 36.40
N GLU A 2 24.02 36.78 35.50
CA GLU A 2 24.23 37.56 34.28
C GLU A 2 22.93 37.59 33.47
N GLU A 3 22.55 38.77 32.99
CA GLU A 3 21.33 38.96 32.21
C GLU A 3 21.41 38.08 30.95
N ASN A 4 20.47 37.13 30.83
CA ASN A 4 20.34 36.34 29.61
C ASN A 4 20.17 37.30 28.42
N CYS A 5 21.01 37.18 27.39
CA CYS A 5 20.82 37.89 26.11
C CYS A 5 19.35 37.82 25.69
N ASN A 6 18.77 38.99 25.43
CA ASN A 6 17.36 39.14 25.04
C ASN A 6 17.04 38.19 23.87
N GLY A 7 16.16 37.21 24.11
CA GLY A 7 15.74 36.21 23.12
C GLY A 7 16.20 34.76 23.37
N ALA A 8 17.10 34.52 24.33
CA ALA A 8 17.53 33.18 24.73
C ALA A 8 16.56 32.54 25.74
N TYR A 9 15.33 32.23 25.30
CA TYR A 9 14.23 31.71 26.14
C TYR A 9 14.55 30.37 26.86
N GLU A 10 15.45 29.55 26.33
CA GLU A 10 15.93 28.33 26.98
C GLU A 10 17.36 27.96 26.50
N PRO A 11 18.29 27.61 27.41
CA PRO A 11 19.64 27.20 27.03
C PRO A 11 19.65 25.85 26.32
N VAL A 12 20.62 25.69 25.41
CA VAL A 12 20.89 24.44 24.70
C VAL A 12 21.71 23.52 25.62
N PHE A 13 21.36 22.25 25.73
CA PHE A 13 22.15 21.31 26.54
C PHE A 13 23.09 20.53 25.62
N LEU A 14 24.40 20.62 25.88
CA LEU A 14 25.44 19.98 25.08
C LEU A 14 26.28 19.05 25.95
N ASN A 15 26.57 17.86 25.44
CA ASN A 15 27.54 16.94 26.01
C ASN A 15 28.85 17.05 25.25
N VAL A 16 29.96 17.28 25.95
CA VAL A 16 31.29 17.31 25.35
C VAL A 16 31.78 15.87 25.17
N LYS A 17 32.03 15.48 23.92
CA LYS A 17 32.52 14.14 23.59
C LYS A 17 34.02 14.02 23.94
N ALA A 18 34.43 12.80 24.25
CA ALA A 18 35.83 12.41 24.50
C ALA A 18 36.50 13.03 25.75
N LEU A 19 35.74 13.66 26.64
CA LEU A 19 36.22 14.15 27.93
C LEU A 19 35.53 13.43 29.09
N ASN A 20 36.31 13.04 30.09
CA ASN A 20 35.82 12.30 31.26
C ASN A 20 35.56 13.20 32.46
N THR A 21 36.25 14.34 32.57
CA THR A 21 36.12 15.23 33.72
C THR A 21 36.04 16.69 33.28
N LYS A 22 35.34 17.50 34.08
CA LYS A 22 35.18 18.95 33.81
C LYS A 22 36.53 19.67 33.73
N THR A 23 37.55 19.22 34.47
CA THR A 23 38.89 19.83 34.48
C THR A 23 39.62 19.67 33.16
N ASP A 24 39.22 18.71 32.32
CA ASP A 24 39.82 18.47 31.00
C ASP A 24 39.25 19.40 29.92
N PHE A 25 38.22 20.19 30.27
CA PHE A 25 37.59 21.13 29.36
C PHE A 25 38.25 22.51 29.47
N ASP A 26 38.88 22.96 28.39
CA ASP A 26 39.45 24.29 28.27
C ASP A 26 38.47 25.25 27.57
N HIS A 27 37.95 26.20 28.34
CA HIS A 27 37.03 27.23 27.85
C HIS A 27 37.61 28.07 26.70
N ASN A 28 38.93 28.30 26.68
CA ASN A 28 39.58 29.10 25.64
C ASN A 28 39.64 28.37 24.29
N ASN A 29 39.44 27.05 24.31
CA ASN A 29 39.51 26.17 23.16
C ASN A 29 38.16 25.47 22.90
N ALA A 30 37.05 26.11 23.25
CA ALA A 30 35.72 25.52 23.08
C ALA A 30 35.42 25.07 21.62
N SER A 31 36.02 25.70 20.61
CA SER A 31 35.76 25.36 19.19
C SER A 31 36.36 24.04 18.71
N VAL A 32 37.35 23.46 19.41
CA VAL A 32 38.02 22.22 18.96
C VAL A 32 37.33 20.94 19.45
N TYR A 33 36.42 21.04 20.41
CA TYR A 33 35.71 19.88 20.92
C TYR A 33 34.51 19.49 20.04
N GLN A 34 34.18 18.20 20.05
CA GLN A 34 32.93 17.70 19.48
C GLN A 34 31.83 17.72 20.54
N TYR A 35 30.65 18.20 20.14
CA TYR A 35 29.49 18.31 21.01
C TYR A 35 28.36 17.43 20.50
N GLU A 36 27.72 16.71 21.40
CA GLU A 36 26.41 16.10 21.18
C GLU A 36 25.33 17.00 21.78
N VAL A 37 24.30 17.31 20.99
CA VAL A 37 23.15 18.06 21.50
C VAL A 37 22.24 17.12 22.29
N LEU A 38 22.08 17.38 23.58
CA LEU A 38 21.16 16.64 24.46
C LEU A 38 19.76 17.25 24.48
N GLY A 39 19.63 18.57 24.31
CA GLY A 39 18.36 19.28 24.36
C GLY A 39 18.45 20.68 23.77
N GLY A 40 17.31 21.21 23.30
CA GLY A 40 17.24 22.56 22.71
C GLY A 40 17.58 22.62 21.21
N THR A 41 17.55 21.50 20.48
CA THR A 41 17.80 21.45 19.02
C THR A 41 16.89 22.42 18.26
N HIS A 42 15.61 22.53 18.64
CA HIS A 42 14.66 23.47 18.05
C HIS A 42 15.11 24.93 18.22
N ASN A 43 15.62 25.30 19.39
CA ASN A 43 16.16 26.64 19.65
C ASN A 43 17.40 26.91 18.80
N VAL A 44 18.28 25.93 18.62
CA VAL A 44 19.45 26.04 17.73
C VAL A 44 19.00 26.31 16.30
N LEU A 45 18.06 25.51 15.78
CA LEU A 45 17.56 25.64 14.41
C LEU A 45 16.82 26.96 14.19
N ALA A 46 15.97 27.37 15.13
CA ALA A 46 15.24 28.65 15.07
C ALA A 46 16.20 29.84 15.05
N THR A 47 17.26 29.78 15.87
CA THR A 47 18.28 30.85 15.92
C THR A 47 19.05 30.96 14.62
N LYS A 48 19.47 29.82 14.06
CA LYS A 48 20.14 29.82 12.75
C LYS A 48 19.25 30.42 11.67
N ALA A 49 17.96 30.08 11.66
CA ALA A 49 17.00 30.65 10.71
C ALA A 49 16.79 32.17 10.92
N LEU A 50 16.73 32.63 12.17
CA LEU A 50 16.57 34.04 12.52
C LEU A 50 17.83 34.84 12.18
N HIS A 51 19.02 34.31 12.47
CA HIS A 51 20.29 34.94 12.12
C HIS A 51 20.45 35.06 10.59
N ALA A 52 20.07 34.02 9.84
CA ALA A 52 20.10 34.08 8.38
C ALA A 52 19.15 35.17 7.81
N LYS A 53 18.04 35.47 8.52
CA LYS A 53 17.08 36.51 8.11
C LYS A 53 17.48 37.91 8.59
N TYR A 54 18.16 37.99 9.73
CA TYR A 54 18.58 39.23 10.39
C TYR A 54 20.02 39.08 10.90
N PRO A 55 21.02 39.10 9.99
CA PRO A 55 22.41 38.80 10.34
C PRO A 55 23.01 39.84 11.29
N ASP A 56 22.58 41.10 11.18
CA ASP A 56 23.08 42.21 11.99
C ASP A 56 22.48 42.26 13.40
N ASN A 57 21.50 41.40 13.70
CA ASN A 57 20.91 41.33 15.03
C ASN A 57 21.72 40.40 15.93
N GLU A 58 22.49 41.00 16.85
CA GLU A 58 23.34 40.29 17.80
C GLU A 58 22.58 39.27 18.66
N ALA A 59 21.29 39.47 18.92
CA ALA A 59 20.45 38.53 19.66
C ALA A 59 20.33 37.14 18.98
N TYR A 60 20.61 37.04 17.69
CA TYR A 60 20.56 35.80 16.92
C TYR A 60 21.95 35.25 16.57
N SER A 61 23.02 35.94 16.95
CA SER A 61 24.40 35.53 16.68
C SER A 61 24.82 34.23 17.38
N GLY A 62 24.11 33.86 18.46
CA GLY A 62 24.43 32.67 19.25
C GLY A 62 23.34 32.27 20.23
N ARG A 63 23.63 31.24 21.01
CA ARG A 63 22.77 30.75 22.10
C ARG A 63 23.62 30.41 23.31
N TYR A 64 23.05 30.64 24.50
CA TYR A 64 23.57 30.06 25.71
C TYR A 64 23.46 28.54 25.67
N ALA A 65 24.56 27.87 26.00
CA ALA A 65 24.61 26.44 26.13
C ALA A 65 25.08 26.06 27.54
N TRP A 66 24.47 25.01 28.08
CA TRP A 66 24.98 24.34 29.27
C TRP A 66 25.82 23.15 28.81
N LEU A 67 27.10 23.21 29.13
CA LEU A 67 28.06 22.17 28.80
C LEU A 67 28.12 21.14 29.92
N PHE A 68 27.91 19.89 29.56
CA PHE A 68 28.09 18.74 30.42
C PHE A 68 29.32 17.95 29.96
N VAL A 69 30.14 17.54 30.91
CA VAL A 69 31.40 16.83 30.66
C VAL A 69 31.42 15.58 31.53
N GLY A 70 31.85 14.45 30.98
CA GLY A 70 31.95 13.18 31.73
C GLY A 70 30.61 12.52 32.06
N LEU A 71 29.53 12.87 31.35
CA LEU A 71 28.25 12.19 31.56
C LEU A 71 28.32 10.75 31.08
N THR A 72 27.80 9.83 31.90
CA THR A 72 27.44 8.50 31.40
C THR A 72 26.27 8.59 30.41
N ASP A 73 26.10 7.58 29.57
CA ASP A 73 24.98 7.52 28.63
C ASP A 73 23.62 7.67 29.33
N GLU A 74 23.46 7.09 30.52
CA GLU A 74 22.23 7.17 31.31
C GLU A 74 22.00 8.59 31.85
N GLN A 75 23.04 9.25 32.33
CA GLN A 75 22.96 10.63 32.81
C GLN A 75 22.66 11.60 31.67
N ALA A 76 23.33 11.46 30.52
CA ALA A 76 23.06 12.25 29.32
C ALA A 76 21.60 12.10 28.87
N LEU A 77 21.08 10.88 28.90
CA LEU A 77 19.69 10.56 28.57
C LEU A 77 18.69 11.18 29.56
N TRP A 78 19.02 11.15 30.86
CA TRP A 78 18.20 11.78 31.88
C TRP A 78 18.17 13.31 31.75
N VAL A 79 19.32 13.93 31.47
CA VAL A 79 19.46 15.38 31.24
C VAL A 79 18.64 15.79 30.02
N ALA A 80 18.75 15.05 28.90
CA ALA A 80 17.96 15.25 27.69
C ALA A 80 16.44 15.14 27.97
N SER A 81 16.02 14.08 28.69
CA SER A 81 14.61 13.87 29.06
C SER A 81 14.06 15.00 29.93
N ARG A 82 14.86 15.50 30.89
CA ARG A 82 14.43 16.62 31.75
C ARG A 82 14.35 17.94 31.02
N HIS A 83 15.29 18.23 30.12
CA HIS A 83 15.24 19.40 29.25
C HIS A 83 13.95 19.37 28.43
N ASN A 84 13.68 18.28 27.72
CA ASN A 84 12.48 18.16 26.89
C ASN A 84 11.18 18.13 27.69
N LYS A 85 11.13 17.54 28.88
CA LYS A 85 9.94 17.62 29.74
C LYS A 85 9.68 19.05 30.19
N THR A 86 10.73 19.79 30.56
CA THR A 86 10.62 21.20 30.98
C THR A 86 10.22 22.08 29.79
N GLY A 87 10.80 21.83 28.62
CA GLY A 87 10.42 22.43 27.35
C GLY A 87 8.98 22.12 26.98
N ALA A 88 8.51 20.88 27.13
CA ALA A 88 7.13 20.45 26.83
C ALA A 88 6.07 21.14 27.69
N PHE A 89 6.39 21.50 28.95
CA PHE A 89 5.52 22.34 29.77
C PHE A 89 5.43 23.79 29.28
N ARG A 90 6.37 24.24 28.44
CA ARG A 90 6.50 25.62 27.95
C ARG A 90 6.12 25.75 26.46
N HIS A 91 6.38 24.74 25.65
CA HIS A 91 6.06 24.62 24.22
C HIS A 91 5.89 23.14 23.83
N GLU A 92 4.80 22.79 23.14
CA GLU A 92 4.59 21.44 22.61
C GLU A 92 5.50 21.23 21.38
N MET A 93 6.40 20.23 21.42
CA MET A 93 7.21 19.87 20.25
C MET A 93 6.32 19.49 19.07
N SER A 94 6.66 19.99 17.89
CA SER A 94 6.02 19.58 16.65
C SER A 94 6.41 18.14 16.29
N PHE A 95 5.55 17.47 15.50
CA PHE A 95 5.85 16.13 15.02
C PHE A 95 7.16 16.06 14.22
N GLN A 96 7.50 17.09 13.46
CA GLN A 96 8.76 17.16 12.74
C GLN A 96 9.95 17.16 13.71
N GLU A 97 9.91 17.95 14.77
CA GLU A 97 11.00 18.02 15.77
C GLU A 97 11.19 16.69 16.50
N GLU A 98 10.09 16.00 16.80
CA GLU A 98 10.15 14.66 17.40
C GLU A 98 10.79 13.64 16.46
N VAL A 99 10.47 13.71 15.16
CA VAL A 99 11.08 12.87 14.13
C VAL A 99 12.56 13.22 13.94
N ASP A 100 12.92 14.51 13.89
CA ASP A 100 14.30 14.97 13.74
C ASP A 100 15.17 14.48 14.90
N LEU A 101 14.66 14.57 16.14
CA LEU A 101 15.34 14.05 17.32
C LEU A 101 15.53 12.53 17.21
N ALA A 102 14.47 11.78 16.88
CA ALA A 102 14.54 10.33 16.76
C ALA A 102 15.51 9.89 15.64
N HIS A 103 15.54 10.62 14.52
CA HIS A 103 16.44 10.36 13.41
C HIS A 103 17.90 10.62 13.79
N GLN A 104 18.18 11.72 14.51
CA GLN A 104 19.52 11.98 15.06
C GLN A 104 19.97 10.86 16.00
N GLN A 105 19.09 10.41 16.90
CA GLN A 105 19.39 9.29 17.80
C GLN A 105 19.63 7.98 17.05
N LEU A 106 19.04 7.80 15.85
CA LEU A 106 19.29 6.62 15.01
C LEU A 106 20.73 6.61 14.50
N GLN A 107 21.28 7.78 14.16
CA GLN A 107 22.67 7.90 13.70
C GLN A 107 23.69 7.61 14.80
N ILE A 108 23.32 7.79 16.07
CA ILE A 108 24.21 7.60 17.22
C ILE A 108 24.07 6.20 17.82
N HIS A 109 22.83 5.70 17.96
CA HIS A 109 22.50 4.47 18.71
C HIS A 109 21.81 3.40 17.85
N GLY A 110 21.71 3.62 16.54
CA GLY A 110 21.26 2.61 15.59
C GLY A 110 22.23 1.45 15.50
N SER A 111 21.71 0.28 15.09
CA SER A 111 22.55 -0.87 14.79
C SER A 111 23.10 -0.75 13.38
N LYS A 112 24.42 -0.90 13.20
CA LYS A 112 25.04 -0.89 11.87
C LYS A 112 24.74 -2.19 11.13
N ALA A 113 24.13 -2.09 9.95
CA ALA A 113 24.05 -3.19 9.01
C ALA A 113 25.38 -3.38 8.26
N SER A 114 25.53 -4.52 7.58
CA SER A 114 26.74 -4.87 6.80
C SER A 114 27.10 -3.88 5.67
N GLY A 115 26.19 -2.96 5.33
CA GLY A 115 26.42 -1.87 4.36
C GLY A 115 26.57 -0.48 4.98
N GLY A 116 26.80 -0.36 6.30
CA GLY A 116 26.94 0.93 6.99
C GLY A 116 25.62 1.67 7.27
N THR A 117 24.50 1.19 6.74
CA THR A 117 23.17 1.72 7.02
C THR A 117 22.80 1.52 8.49
N MET A 118 22.35 2.59 9.15
CA MET A 118 21.84 2.54 10.51
C MET A 118 20.42 1.98 10.54
N LEU A 119 20.22 0.90 11.30
CA LEU A 119 18.94 0.24 11.45
C LEU A 119 18.32 0.53 12.84
N PRO A 120 16.99 0.67 12.92
CA PRO A 120 16.28 0.77 14.17
C PRO A 120 16.55 -0.43 15.09
N SER A 121 16.96 -0.15 16.33
CA SER A 121 17.16 -1.16 17.37
C SER A 121 16.16 -0.97 18.53
N ALA A 122 16.02 -1.99 19.39
CA ALA A 122 15.21 -1.86 20.61
C ALA A 122 15.76 -0.76 21.53
N ALA A 123 17.09 -0.69 21.68
CA ALA A 123 17.78 0.34 22.45
C ALA A 123 17.53 1.75 21.90
N TRP A 124 17.58 1.93 20.57
CA TRP A 124 17.23 3.20 19.94
C TRP A 124 15.78 3.62 20.23
N ARG A 125 14.83 2.67 20.13
CA ARG A 125 13.42 2.94 20.45
C ARG A 125 13.23 3.34 21.91
N ASP A 126 13.88 2.65 22.85
CA ASP A 126 13.81 3.00 24.27
C ASP A 126 14.35 4.39 24.56
N ARG A 127 15.51 4.69 23.99
CA ARG A 127 16.15 5.98 24.15
C ARG A 127 15.26 7.10 23.64
N CYS A 128 14.70 6.97 22.44
CA CYS A 128 13.77 7.95 21.89
C CYS A 128 12.52 8.13 22.76
N ALA A 129 11.92 7.05 23.24
CA ALA A 129 10.74 7.12 24.10
C ALA A 129 11.04 7.86 25.42
N LEU A 130 12.23 7.61 25.99
CA LEU A 130 12.69 8.25 27.22
C LEU A 130 13.00 9.74 27.02
N ILE A 131 13.70 10.11 25.92
CA ILE A 131 14.01 11.50 25.59
C ILE A 131 12.74 12.32 25.34
N LEU A 132 11.79 11.75 24.60
CA LEU A 132 10.52 12.42 24.28
C LEU A 132 9.50 12.32 25.42
N GLY A 133 9.79 11.54 26.47
CA GLY A 133 8.88 11.34 27.61
C GLY A 133 7.57 10.64 27.22
N LYS A 134 7.57 9.86 26.14
CA LYS A 134 6.38 9.19 25.59
C LYS A 134 6.43 7.68 25.77
N LYS A 135 5.26 7.05 25.89
CA LYS A 135 5.14 5.59 25.86
C LYS A 135 5.49 5.09 24.46
N ARG A 136 6.19 3.94 24.34
CA ARG A 136 6.57 3.33 23.04
C ARG A 136 5.41 3.24 22.04
N LYS A 137 4.18 2.93 22.47
CA LYS A 137 2.99 2.84 21.59
C LYS A 137 2.66 4.17 20.88
N ALA A 138 2.91 5.30 21.55
CA ALA A 138 2.66 6.65 21.02
C ALA A 138 3.76 7.13 20.08
N MET A 139 4.82 6.34 19.88
CA MET A 139 5.99 6.69 19.08
C MET A 139 5.99 6.03 17.70
N THR A 140 4.95 5.25 17.38
CA THR A 140 4.91 4.40 16.18
C THR A 140 5.14 5.17 14.89
N GLU A 141 4.45 6.30 14.70
CA GLU A 141 4.60 7.16 13.54
C GLU A 141 5.96 7.86 13.51
N ILE A 142 6.47 8.29 14.68
CA ILE A 142 7.78 8.93 14.82
C ILE A 142 8.87 7.94 14.37
N TYR A 143 8.85 6.71 14.92
CA TYR A 143 9.81 5.68 14.55
C TYR A 143 9.73 5.31 13.08
N SER A 144 8.51 5.21 12.55
CA SER A 144 8.31 4.86 11.15
C SER A 144 9.01 5.85 10.22
N VAL A 145 8.83 7.16 10.45
CA VAL A 145 9.41 8.20 9.61
C VAL A 145 10.91 8.40 9.91
N ALA A 146 11.30 8.44 11.18
CA ALA A 146 12.70 8.63 11.58
C ALA A 146 13.62 7.50 11.08
N ALA A 147 13.08 6.31 10.88
CA ALA A 147 13.80 5.15 10.34
C ALA A 147 13.89 5.11 8.80
N LEU A 148 13.34 6.11 8.09
CA LEU A 148 13.48 6.15 6.64
C LEU A 148 14.96 6.33 6.23
N PRO A 149 15.38 5.75 5.10
CA PRO A 149 16.66 6.09 4.49
C PRO A 149 16.76 7.59 4.20
N GLU A 150 17.99 8.10 4.04
CA GLU A 150 18.26 9.54 3.95
C GLU A 150 17.41 10.26 2.89
N ASN A 151 17.26 9.68 1.71
CA ASN A 151 16.41 10.24 0.65
C ASN A 151 14.93 10.35 1.08
N GLY A 152 14.39 9.34 1.74
CA GLY A 152 13.03 9.34 2.29
C GLY A 152 12.85 10.34 3.44
N TYR A 153 13.86 10.45 4.30
CA TYR A 153 13.86 11.42 5.40
C TYR A 153 13.89 12.87 4.88
N GLN A 154 14.73 13.17 3.88
CA GLN A 154 14.74 14.50 3.25
C GLN A 154 13.43 14.84 2.54
N LEU A 155 12.78 13.86 1.90
CA LEU A 155 11.44 14.03 1.34
C LEU A 155 10.42 14.39 2.44
N PHE A 156 10.45 13.71 3.58
CA PHE A 156 9.59 14.04 4.72
C PHE A 156 9.80 15.48 5.21
N LYS A 157 11.06 15.92 5.35
CA LYS A 157 11.37 17.31 5.73
C LYS A 157 10.85 18.32 4.71
N SER A 158 10.99 18.01 3.43
CA SER A 158 10.44 18.84 2.34
C SER A 158 8.92 18.94 2.47
N ILE A 159 8.22 17.82 2.68
CA ILE A 159 6.76 17.78 2.87
C ILE A 159 6.34 18.62 4.08
N CYS A 160 7.03 18.53 5.21
CA CYS A 160 6.73 19.35 6.39
C CYS A 160 6.85 20.84 6.05
N SER A 161 7.95 21.24 5.38
CA SER A 161 8.16 22.62 4.93
C SER A 161 7.09 23.11 3.94
N GLN A 162 6.64 22.23 3.03
CA GLN A 162 5.58 22.55 2.06
C GLN A 162 4.23 22.67 2.74
N TYR A 163 3.91 21.79 3.69
CA TYR A 163 2.68 21.85 4.49
C TYR A 163 2.60 23.16 5.28
N GLU A 164 3.69 23.53 5.95
CA GLU A 164 3.79 24.79 6.68
C GLU A 164 3.53 26.02 5.80
N LYS A 165 3.84 25.93 4.50
CA LYS A 165 3.68 27.01 3.51
C LYS A 165 2.36 26.91 2.73
N GLY A 166 1.51 25.93 2.99
CA GLY A 166 0.26 25.72 2.24
C GLY A 166 0.47 25.28 0.78
N ARG A 167 1.57 24.59 0.47
CA ARG A 167 1.98 24.29 -0.92
C ARG A 167 1.65 22.87 -1.38
N LEU A 168 1.14 22.01 -0.49
CA LEU A 168 0.77 20.66 -0.88
C LEU A 168 -0.54 20.66 -1.67
N LYS A 169 -0.66 19.72 -2.61
CA LYS A 169 -1.86 19.55 -3.45
C LYS A 169 -3.11 19.38 -2.58
N ASP A 170 -4.14 20.16 -2.91
CA ASP A 170 -5.43 20.19 -2.22
C ASP A 170 -5.36 20.50 -0.72
N GLN A 171 -4.29 21.15 -0.26
CA GLN A 171 -4.16 21.54 1.14
C GLN A 171 -5.18 22.62 1.50
N ARG A 172 -6.11 22.27 2.37
CA ARG A 172 -7.10 23.19 2.92
C ARG A 172 -6.58 23.77 4.23
N ALA A 173 -6.66 25.09 4.38
CA ALA A 173 -6.41 25.75 5.65
C ALA A 173 -7.49 25.31 6.66
N LEU A 174 -7.09 24.75 7.79
CA LEU A 174 -8.04 24.44 8.86
C LEU A 174 -8.22 25.66 9.76
N PRO A 175 -9.37 25.85 10.42
CA PRO A 175 -9.61 27.01 11.30
C PRO A 175 -8.55 27.19 12.42
N LYS A 176 -7.94 26.09 12.85
CA LYS A 176 -6.83 26.09 13.82
C LYS A 176 -5.50 26.60 13.24
N ASP A 177 -5.30 26.45 11.92
CA ASP A 177 -4.13 26.94 11.18
C ASP A 177 -4.19 28.45 10.96
N LEU A 178 -5.35 29.09 11.23
CA LEU A 178 -5.49 30.54 11.26
C LEU A 178 -4.99 31.16 12.57
N ARG A 179 -4.78 30.35 13.63
CA ARG A 179 -4.33 30.79 14.96
C ARG A 179 -2.82 30.60 15.20
N GLY A 180 -2.11 30.04 14.23
CA GLY A 180 -0.67 29.76 14.32
C GLY A 180 -0.17 29.04 13.08
N LYS A 181 1.15 28.83 12.99
CA LYS A 181 1.74 28.16 11.82
C LYS A 181 1.20 26.72 11.69
N PRO A 182 0.67 26.30 10.53
CA PRO A 182 0.17 24.93 10.34
C PRO A 182 1.28 23.91 10.53
N THR A 183 1.04 22.91 11.37
CA THR A 183 2.01 21.83 11.65
C THR A 183 1.58 20.51 11.02
N PHE A 184 2.55 19.82 10.41
CA PHE A 184 2.35 18.48 9.86
C PHE A 184 2.10 17.47 11.00
N ARG A 185 1.19 16.52 10.80
CA ARG A 185 0.67 15.67 11.88
C ARG A 185 1.03 14.20 11.69
N PRO A 186 1.19 13.43 12.80
CA PRO A 186 1.46 11.99 12.72
C PRO A 186 0.41 11.23 11.90
N ALA A 187 -0.87 11.61 12.02
CA ALA A 187 -1.98 10.97 11.34
C ALA A 187 -1.86 10.99 9.80
N TYR A 188 -1.12 11.95 9.23
CA TYR A 188 -0.97 12.09 7.78
C TYR A 188 -0.06 11.02 7.17
N VAL A 189 0.91 10.51 7.94
CA VAL A 189 1.85 9.47 7.50
C VAL A 189 1.50 8.08 8.02
N ARG A 190 0.47 7.95 8.87
CA ARG A 190 0.02 6.66 9.41
C ARG A 190 -0.32 5.66 8.30
N CYS A 191 -0.84 6.13 7.18
CA CYS A 191 -1.18 5.28 6.04
C CYS A 191 0.04 4.53 5.46
N LEU A 192 1.26 5.05 5.64
CA LEU A 192 2.50 4.44 5.15
C LEU A 192 3.00 3.28 6.02
N HIS A 193 2.41 3.07 7.21
CA HIS A 193 2.84 2.01 8.11
C HIS A 193 2.58 0.62 7.50
N GLY A 194 3.60 -0.25 7.54
CA GLY A 194 3.51 -1.62 6.99
C GLY A 194 3.83 -1.74 5.49
N LEU A 195 4.12 -0.62 4.82
CA LEU A 195 4.76 -0.64 3.50
C LEU A 195 6.29 -0.74 3.64
N ASP A 196 6.95 -1.28 2.64
CA ASP A 196 8.41 -1.30 2.58
C ASP A 196 8.99 0.10 2.29
N ASN A 197 10.32 0.26 2.37
CA ASN A 197 10.93 1.56 2.15
C ASN A 197 10.83 2.04 0.69
N VAL A 198 10.76 1.12 -0.29
CA VAL A 198 10.68 1.48 -1.71
C VAL A 198 9.34 2.17 -1.97
N ASP A 199 8.25 1.53 -1.57
CA ASP A 199 6.89 2.06 -1.69
C ASP A 199 6.70 3.36 -0.92
N ARG A 200 7.21 3.41 0.31
CA ARG A 200 7.10 4.61 1.15
C ARG A 200 7.80 5.80 0.52
N ILE A 201 9.01 5.61 0.00
CA ILE A 201 9.78 6.67 -0.65
C ILE A 201 9.09 7.10 -1.95
N GLU A 202 8.59 6.17 -2.77
CA GLU A 202 7.89 6.50 -4.01
C GLU A 202 6.63 7.35 -3.73
N LEU A 203 5.81 6.93 -2.77
CA LEU A 203 4.61 7.66 -2.37
C LEU A 203 4.93 9.04 -1.79
N LEU A 204 5.94 9.13 -0.91
CA LEU A 204 6.39 10.42 -0.37
C LEU A 204 6.93 11.34 -1.48
N ASN A 205 7.60 10.80 -2.48
CA ASN A 205 8.10 11.57 -3.62
C ASN A 205 6.96 12.14 -4.47
N LYS A 206 5.96 11.31 -4.83
CA LYS A 206 4.75 11.76 -5.54
C LYS A 206 4.02 12.85 -4.74
N PHE A 207 3.89 12.67 -3.42
CA PHE A 207 3.25 13.65 -2.55
C PHE A 207 4.06 14.96 -2.46
N ALA A 208 5.38 14.87 -2.33
CA ALA A 208 6.27 16.03 -2.26
C ALA A 208 6.34 16.83 -3.57
N LYS A 209 6.11 16.19 -4.72
CA LYS A 209 6.04 16.85 -6.04
C LYS A 209 4.68 17.49 -6.33
N GLY A 210 3.67 17.18 -5.52
CA GLY A 210 2.29 17.60 -5.77
C GLY A 210 1.57 16.78 -6.84
N ASP A 211 2.08 15.60 -7.20
CA ASP A 211 1.40 14.69 -8.13
C ASP A 211 0.11 14.15 -7.49
N ILE A 212 0.17 13.87 -6.19
CA ILE A 212 -0.93 13.35 -5.39
C ILE A 212 -1.23 14.24 -4.17
N SER A 213 -2.49 14.24 -3.73
CA SER A 213 -2.96 14.88 -2.50
C SER A 213 -2.79 13.96 -1.30
N LEU A 214 -3.04 14.48 -0.09
CA LEU A 214 -3.01 13.68 1.13
C LEU A 214 -4.07 12.56 1.15
N ASP A 215 -5.21 12.75 0.51
CA ASP A 215 -6.25 11.73 0.45
C ASP A 215 -5.93 10.67 -0.61
N GLU A 216 -5.40 11.06 -1.77
CA GLU A 216 -4.87 10.14 -2.78
C GLU A 216 -3.71 9.30 -2.21
N LEU A 217 -2.82 9.90 -1.41
CA LEU A 217 -1.75 9.18 -0.70
C LEU A 217 -2.30 8.04 0.17
N LYS A 218 -3.40 8.28 0.91
CA LYS A 218 -4.01 7.24 1.77
C LYS A 218 -4.62 6.11 0.95
N VAL A 219 -5.26 6.44 -0.18
CA VAL A 219 -5.87 5.45 -1.08
C VAL A 219 -4.79 4.57 -1.70
N LEU A 220 -3.77 5.17 -2.31
CA LEU A 220 -2.65 4.45 -2.92
C LEU A 220 -1.90 3.59 -1.90
N ALA A 221 -1.64 4.11 -0.69
CA ALA A 221 -1.02 3.33 0.36
C ALA A 221 -1.86 2.11 0.79
N LYS A 222 -3.20 2.22 0.76
CA LYS A 222 -4.11 1.11 1.05
C LYS A 222 -4.09 0.07 -0.08
N GLU A 223 -4.10 0.51 -1.32
CA GLU A 223 -4.03 -0.36 -2.51
C GLU A 223 -2.72 -1.15 -2.54
N LEU A 224 -1.57 -0.49 -2.31
CA LEU A 224 -0.27 -1.18 -2.27
C LEU A 224 -0.23 -2.27 -1.20
N LYS A 225 -0.80 -2.03 0.00
CA LYS A 225 -0.88 -3.08 1.04
C LYS A 225 -1.72 -4.28 0.63
N ALA A 226 -2.74 -4.07 -0.20
CA ALA A 226 -3.56 -5.15 -0.72
C ALA A 226 -2.86 -5.90 -1.86
N ILE A 227 -2.15 -5.17 -2.73
CA ILE A 227 -1.55 -5.71 -3.96
C ILE A 227 -0.20 -6.39 -3.70
N ARG A 228 0.68 -5.83 -2.85
CA ARG A 228 2.03 -6.36 -2.62
C ARG A 228 2.05 -7.84 -2.19
N PRO A 229 1.18 -8.32 -1.28
CA PRO A 229 1.11 -9.74 -0.97
C PRO A 229 0.76 -10.62 -2.18
N ILE A 230 -0.15 -10.13 -3.03
CA ILE A 230 -0.59 -10.83 -4.24
C ILE A 230 0.56 -10.93 -5.24
N GLN A 231 1.29 -9.83 -5.45
CA GLN A 231 2.49 -9.80 -6.27
C GLN A 231 3.54 -10.80 -5.77
N GLY A 232 3.75 -10.86 -4.44
CA GLY A 232 4.65 -11.83 -3.83
C GLY A 232 4.25 -13.28 -4.10
N ILE A 233 2.95 -13.60 -4.01
CA ILE A 233 2.43 -14.93 -4.33
C ILE A 233 2.63 -15.25 -5.82
N ILE A 234 2.31 -14.32 -6.72
CA ILE A 234 2.47 -14.49 -8.17
C ILE A 234 3.94 -14.75 -8.51
N SER A 235 4.85 -13.90 -8.02
CA SER A 235 6.29 -14.07 -8.23
C SER A 235 6.81 -15.39 -7.69
N SER A 236 6.37 -15.80 -6.50
CA SER A 236 6.78 -17.08 -5.92
C SER A 236 6.25 -18.28 -6.70
N PHE A 237 5.02 -18.21 -7.22
CA PHE A 237 4.41 -19.30 -7.97
C PHE A 237 5.06 -19.46 -9.35
N ILE A 238 5.31 -18.35 -10.04
CA ILE A 238 5.90 -18.33 -11.39
C ILE A 238 7.42 -18.55 -11.34
N GLY A 239 8.06 -18.21 -10.22
CA GLY A 239 9.52 -18.27 -10.10
C GLY A 239 10.24 -17.13 -10.82
N LYS A 240 9.55 -16.01 -11.12
CA LYS A 240 10.11 -14.81 -11.74
C LYS A 240 9.88 -13.57 -10.84
N PRO A 241 10.82 -12.60 -10.82
CA PRO A 241 10.59 -11.29 -10.20
C PRO A 241 9.35 -10.59 -10.75
N TRP A 242 8.63 -9.86 -9.88
CA TRP A 242 7.38 -9.19 -10.24
C TRP A 242 7.56 -8.20 -11.39
N GLU A 243 8.68 -7.50 -11.41
CA GLU A 243 9.01 -6.48 -12.41
C GLU A 243 9.11 -7.08 -13.81
N ILE A 244 9.56 -8.33 -13.92
CA ILE A 244 9.63 -9.06 -15.19
C ILE A 244 8.22 -9.47 -15.63
N ILE A 245 7.44 -10.05 -14.71
CA ILE A 245 6.07 -10.50 -14.99
C ILE A 245 5.18 -9.32 -15.40
N ALA A 246 5.27 -8.18 -14.70
CA ALA A 246 4.50 -6.98 -15.02
C ALA A 246 4.88 -6.36 -16.36
N LYS A 247 6.14 -6.48 -16.77
CA LYS A 247 6.62 -6.01 -18.07
C LYS A 247 6.19 -6.92 -19.22
N GLU A 248 6.21 -8.24 -19.01
CA GLU A 248 5.82 -9.23 -20.03
C GLU A 248 4.29 -9.30 -20.19
N LEU A 249 3.51 -9.12 -19.11
CA LEU A 249 2.04 -9.21 -19.11
C LEU A 249 1.38 -7.97 -18.48
N PRO A 250 1.48 -6.78 -19.11
CA PRO A 250 0.98 -5.52 -18.53
C PRO A 250 -0.54 -5.52 -18.32
N GLU A 251 -1.31 -6.13 -19.23
CA GLU A 251 -2.77 -6.15 -19.15
C GLU A 251 -3.30 -7.03 -18.00
N CYS A 252 -2.59 -8.10 -17.67
CA CYS A 252 -2.98 -8.99 -16.58
C CYS A 252 -2.53 -8.44 -15.21
N THR A 253 -1.46 -7.64 -15.18
CA THR A 253 -0.83 -7.15 -13.94
C THR A 253 -1.33 -5.78 -13.47
N LYS A 254 -2.42 -5.27 -14.06
CA LYS A 254 -3.08 -4.04 -13.61
C LYS A 254 -3.61 -4.17 -12.18
N ALA A 255 -3.51 -3.09 -11.40
CA ALA A 255 -3.98 -3.04 -10.01
C ALA A 255 -5.44 -3.51 -9.86
N GLU A 256 -6.33 -3.09 -10.76
CA GLU A 256 -7.75 -3.46 -10.79
C GLU A 256 -7.98 -4.97 -10.93
N GLN A 257 -7.13 -5.67 -11.68
CA GLN A 257 -7.18 -7.12 -11.83
C GLN A 257 -6.70 -7.81 -10.55
N LEU A 258 -5.56 -7.34 -10.01
CA LEU A 258 -4.95 -7.92 -8.83
C LEU A 258 -5.83 -7.77 -7.59
N LEU A 259 -6.50 -6.63 -7.41
CA LEU A 259 -7.34 -6.36 -6.23
C LEU A 259 -8.47 -7.39 -6.02
N ARG A 260 -8.90 -8.10 -7.08
CA ARG A 260 -9.87 -9.20 -7.00
C ARG A 260 -9.36 -10.41 -6.21
N PHE A 261 -8.05 -10.48 -6.00
CA PHE A 261 -7.37 -11.52 -5.24
C PHE A 261 -6.90 -11.08 -3.86
N ALA A 262 -7.30 -9.88 -3.42
CA ALA A 262 -6.94 -9.39 -2.09
C ALA A 262 -7.41 -10.35 -0.99
N GLY A 263 -6.46 -10.77 -0.14
CA GLY A 263 -6.70 -11.71 0.97
C GLY A 263 -6.78 -13.18 0.56
N LYS A 264 -6.57 -13.53 -0.72
CA LYS A 264 -6.56 -14.92 -1.19
C LYS A 264 -5.14 -15.48 -1.20
N ASP A 265 -5.00 -16.76 -0.91
CA ASP A 265 -3.74 -17.50 -1.06
C ASP A 265 -3.68 -18.26 -2.40
N ALA A 266 -2.53 -18.88 -2.70
CA ALA A 266 -2.32 -19.64 -3.92
C ALA A 266 -3.19 -20.91 -4.04
N THR A 267 -3.87 -21.33 -2.98
CA THR A 267 -4.75 -22.52 -2.99
C THR A 267 -6.18 -22.17 -3.37
N HIS A 268 -6.57 -20.89 -3.25
CA HIS A 268 -7.87 -20.41 -3.65
C HIS A 268 -8.11 -20.67 -5.15
N CYS A 269 -9.14 -21.45 -5.49
CA CYS A 269 -9.44 -21.93 -6.85
C CYS A 269 -9.31 -20.85 -7.94
N VAL A 270 -10.05 -19.74 -7.82
CA VAL A 270 -10.01 -18.64 -8.82
C VAL A 270 -8.63 -18.00 -8.95
N PHE A 271 -7.88 -17.87 -7.85
CA PHE A 271 -6.54 -17.28 -7.91
C PHE A 271 -5.54 -18.28 -8.50
N LYS A 272 -5.66 -19.56 -8.15
CA LYS A 272 -4.85 -20.64 -8.74
C LYS A 272 -5.04 -20.73 -10.26
N SER A 273 -6.27 -20.65 -10.76
CA SER A 273 -6.54 -20.64 -12.20
C SER A 273 -5.89 -19.44 -12.88
N TYR A 274 -5.99 -18.26 -12.27
CA TYR A 274 -5.31 -17.05 -12.75
C TYR A 274 -3.77 -17.20 -12.76
N LEU A 275 -3.17 -17.80 -11.73
CA LEU A 275 -1.73 -18.08 -11.67
C LEU A 275 -1.28 -19.04 -12.78
N GLN A 276 -2.07 -20.08 -13.05
CA GLN A 276 -1.79 -21.02 -14.14
C GLN A 276 -1.91 -20.36 -15.52
N GLU A 277 -2.89 -19.47 -15.70
CA GLU A 277 -3.04 -18.70 -16.94
C GLU A 277 -1.84 -17.77 -17.18
N LEU A 278 -1.39 -17.05 -16.14
CA LEU A 278 -0.19 -16.23 -16.22
C LEU A 278 1.03 -17.06 -16.62
N LEU A 279 1.22 -18.23 -16.01
CA LEU A 279 2.34 -19.12 -16.33
C LEU A 279 2.31 -19.58 -17.78
N LYS A 280 1.15 -20.03 -18.29
CA LYS A 280 0.97 -20.42 -19.70
C LYS A 280 1.32 -19.28 -20.67
N LYS A 281 0.81 -18.07 -20.39
CA LYS A 281 1.10 -16.89 -21.22
C LYS A 281 2.59 -16.53 -21.24
N LEU A 282 3.30 -16.74 -20.13
CA LEU A 282 4.75 -16.47 -20.04
C LEU A 282 5.60 -17.57 -20.69
N GLU A 283 5.14 -18.81 -20.72
CA GLU A 283 5.83 -19.95 -21.33
C GLU A 283 5.64 -20.00 -22.86
N GLY A 284 4.79 -19.12 -23.42
CA GLY A 284 4.61 -19.01 -24.87
C GLY A 284 3.91 -20.23 -25.48
N SER A 285 3.14 -20.99 -24.70
CA SER A 285 2.29 -22.04 -25.24
C SER A 285 1.17 -21.39 -26.06
N ASN A 286 1.39 -21.27 -27.38
CA ASN A 286 0.38 -20.94 -28.38
C ASN A 286 -0.57 -22.13 -28.58
N ASP A 287 -1.16 -22.64 -27.50
CA ASP A 287 -2.46 -23.28 -27.64
C ASP A 287 -3.48 -22.16 -27.52
N ASP A 288 -4.19 -21.92 -28.61
CA ASP A 288 -5.34 -21.04 -28.75
C ASP A 288 -6.54 -21.50 -27.89
N ASP A 289 -6.28 -22.33 -26.87
CA ASP A 289 -7.20 -22.65 -25.81
C ASP A 289 -7.23 -21.48 -24.83
N THR A 290 -7.98 -20.45 -25.21
CA THR A 290 -8.49 -19.45 -24.28
C THR A 290 -9.36 -20.17 -23.25
N ILE A 291 -8.79 -20.77 -22.20
CA ILE A 291 -9.60 -21.31 -21.10
C ILE A 291 -9.99 -20.10 -20.24
N LEU A 292 -11.07 -19.43 -20.65
CA LEU A 292 -11.84 -18.56 -19.77
C LEU A 292 -12.32 -19.42 -18.60
N SER A 293 -11.88 -19.09 -17.38
CA SER A 293 -12.42 -19.71 -16.17
C SER A 293 -13.95 -19.60 -16.17
N PRO A 294 -14.70 -20.52 -15.52
CA PRO A 294 -16.14 -20.34 -15.33
C PRO A 294 -16.40 -18.96 -14.72
N ASN A 295 -17.13 -18.10 -15.44
CA ASN A 295 -17.42 -16.74 -14.98
C ASN A 295 -18.43 -16.83 -13.84
N VAL A 296 -17.93 -17.01 -12.61
CA VAL A 296 -18.76 -16.99 -11.41
C VAL A 296 -19.14 -15.55 -11.10
N PHE A 297 -20.44 -15.26 -11.04
CA PHE A 297 -20.99 -13.95 -10.71
C PHE A 297 -21.82 -14.03 -9.42
N LYS A 298 -22.12 -12.87 -8.85
CA LYS A 298 -23.07 -12.75 -7.74
C LYS A 298 -24.28 -11.94 -8.19
N THR A 299 -25.46 -12.41 -7.84
CA THR A 299 -26.72 -11.68 -8.02
C THR A 299 -26.85 -10.55 -6.98
N GLU A 300 -27.81 -9.64 -7.18
CA GLU A 300 -28.12 -8.56 -6.22
C GLU A 300 -28.53 -9.12 -4.83
N GLU A 301 -29.11 -10.31 -4.80
CA GLU A 301 -29.48 -11.06 -3.58
C GLU A 301 -28.30 -11.86 -2.98
N ASN A 302 -27.07 -11.64 -3.47
CA ASN A 302 -25.83 -12.29 -3.03
C ASN A 302 -25.78 -13.81 -3.26
N HIS A 303 -26.64 -14.35 -4.13
CA HIS A 303 -26.54 -15.73 -4.62
C HIS A 303 -25.44 -15.85 -5.68
N GLN A 304 -24.74 -16.98 -5.70
CA GLN A 304 -23.72 -17.28 -6.70
C GLN A 304 -24.35 -17.83 -7.99
N GLY A 305 -23.92 -17.30 -9.12
CA GLY A 305 -24.23 -17.81 -10.46
C GLY A 305 -22.97 -18.10 -11.26
N ILE A 306 -23.11 -18.84 -12.36
CA ILE A 306 -22.01 -19.24 -13.22
C ILE A 306 -22.37 -19.01 -14.70
N ILE A 307 -21.43 -18.54 -15.51
CA ILE A 307 -21.54 -18.54 -16.97
C ILE A 307 -20.57 -19.57 -17.52
N VAL A 308 -21.10 -20.45 -18.36
CA VAL A 308 -20.44 -21.60 -18.96
C VAL A 308 -20.49 -21.42 -20.47
N ARG A 309 -19.33 -21.38 -21.15
CA ARG A 309 -19.28 -21.13 -22.60
C ARG A 309 -19.02 -22.45 -23.33
N CYS A 310 -20.09 -23.02 -23.87
CA CYS A 310 -20.11 -24.33 -24.48
C CYS A 310 -19.71 -24.25 -25.97
N THR A 311 -18.46 -24.59 -26.27
CA THR A 311 -18.04 -24.97 -27.63
C THR A 311 -17.80 -26.48 -27.72
N GLN A 312 -17.74 -27.04 -28.94
CA GLN A 312 -17.60 -28.48 -29.19
C GLN A 312 -16.39 -29.09 -28.44
N ASP A 313 -15.29 -28.34 -28.33
CA ASP A 313 -14.03 -28.76 -27.70
C ASP A 313 -13.98 -28.48 -26.18
N ARG A 314 -14.70 -27.45 -25.70
CA ARG A 314 -14.66 -27.00 -24.29
C ARG A 314 -15.53 -27.80 -23.32
N LEU A 315 -16.55 -28.49 -23.83
CA LEU A 315 -17.55 -29.18 -23.00
C LEU A 315 -16.96 -30.23 -22.05
N ASN A 316 -15.87 -30.89 -22.41
CA ASN A 316 -15.27 -31.93 -21.56
C ASN A 316 -14.48 -31.36 -20.36
N ALA A 317 -13.90 -30.16 -20.50
CA ALA A 317 -13.12 -29.52 -19.43
C ALA A 317 -14.04 -28.85 -18.39
N GLU A 318 -15.05 -28.09 -18.84
CA GLU A 318 -16.00 -27.41 -17.96
C GLU A 318 -16.90 -28.39 -17.18
N GLN A 319 -17.21 -29.57 -17.77
CA GLN A 319 -17.90 -30.68 -17.11
C GLN A 319 -17.18 -31.18 -15.85
N ASN A 320 -15.85 -31.09 -15.78
CA ASN A 320 -15.10 -31.58 -14.63
C ASN A 320 -14.95 -30.54 -13.51
N GLU A 321 -15.19 -29.25 -13.76
CA GLU A 321 -15.01 -28.17 -12.79
C GLU A 321 -16.33 -27.77 -12.12
N CYS A 322 -17.41 -27.62 -12.90
CA CYS A 322 -18.74 -27.21 -12.39
C CYS A 322 -19.48 -28.33 -11.64
N CYS A 323 -18.99 -29.56 -11.74
CA CYS A 323 -19.63 -30.77 -11.20
C CYS A 323 -18.87 -31.37 -10.00
N GLN A 324 -17.82 -30.71 -9.50
CA GLN A 324 -17.08 -31.19 -8.32
C GLN A 324 -17.92 -31.00 -7.05
N ARG A 325 -17.96 -32.00 -6.19
CA ARG A 325 -18.74 -31.98 -4.93
C ARG A 325 -18.33 -30.85 -3.97
N ASP A 326 -17.09 -30.37 -4.07
CA ASP A 326 -16.56 -29.28 -3.25
C ASP A 326 -16.82 -27.88 -3.84
N SER A 327 -17.48 -27.80 -5.01
CA SER A 327 -17.91 -26.53 -5.58
C SER A 327 -19.05 -25.92 -4.76
N PRO A 328 -19.09 -24.59 -4.59
CA PRO A 328 -20.20 -23.96 -3.90
C PRO A 328 -21.48 -24.10 -4.73
N GLY A 329 -22.60 -24.47 -4.09
CA GLY A 329 -23.86 -24.70 -4.78
C GLY A 329 -24.34 -23.44 -5.51
N TYR A 330 -24.54 -23.56 -6.83
CA TYR A 330 -24.99 -22.44 -7.66
C TYR A 330 -26.51 -22.26 -7.58
N ALA A 331 -26.96 -21.00 -7.55
CA ALA A 331 -28.38 -20.66 -7.65
C ALA A 331 -28.81 -20.38 -9.10
N MET A 332 -27.86 -20.05 -9.98
CA MET A 332 -28.13 -19.73 -11.37
C MET A 332 -26.98 -20.19 -12.28
N ALA A 333 -27.32 -20.68 -13.48
CA ALA A 333 -26.34 -20.97 -14.52
C ALA A 333 -26.76 -20.37 -15.87
N LEU A 334 -25.80 -19.83 -16.60
CA LEU A 334 -25.98 -19.33 -17.96
C LEU A 334 -25.06 -20.13 -18.89
N TYR A 335 -25.64 -20.97 -19.74
CA TYR A 335 -24.91 -21.73 -20.75
C TYR A 335 -24.98 -20.98 -22.06
N VAL A 336 -23.83 -20.60 -22.62
CA VAL A 336 -23.75 -19.84 -23.87
C VAL A 336 -23.14 -20.74 -24.93
N LEU A 337 -23.89 -20.99 -26.01
CA LEU A 337 -23.40 -21.64 -27.21
C LEU A 337 -23.17 -20.55 -28.26
N GLU A 338 -21.90 -20.28 -28.52
CA GLU A 338 -21.45 -19.32 -29.53
C GLU A 338 -21.24 -20.07 -30.86
N ASP A 339 -21.43 -19.36 -31.97
CA ASP A 339 -21.11 -19.81 -33.33
C ASP A 339 -21.80 -21.09 -33.81
N ILE A 340 -23.07 -21.29 -33.46
CA ILE A 340 -23.88 -22.38 -34.01
C ILE A 340 -24.38 -22.07 -35.44
N TYR A 341 -23.45 -21.97 -36.39
CA TYR A 341 -23.73 -21.72 -37.80
C TYR A 341 -23.66 -23.01 -38.62
N GLY A 342 -24.69 -23.25 -39.44
CA GLY A 342 -24.68 -24.29 -40.48
C GLY A 342 -25.56 -25.52 -40.20
N ASN A 343 -25.95 -26.19 -41.28
CA ASN A 343 -26.98 -27.24 -41.32
C ASN A 343 -26.54 -28.65 -40.88
N ASP A 344 -25.47 -28.78 -40.08
CA ASP A 344 -25.04 -30.11 -39.60
C ASP A 344 -25.83 -30.51 -38.35
N ILE A 345 -27.03 -31.03 -38.59
CA ILE A 345 -28.02 -31.42 -37.58
C ILE A 345 -27.43 -32.44 -36.58
N GLU A 346 -26.55 -33.34 -37.03
CA GLU A 346 -25.97 -34.38 -36.17
C GLU A 346 -24.97 -33.78 -35.17
N LYS A 347 -24.13 -32.84 -35.62
CA LYS A 347 -23.23 -32.10 -34.71
C LYS A 347 -24.00 -31.25 -33.71
N LEU A 348 -25.03 -30.54 -34.18
CA LEU A 348 -25.90 -29.73 -33.33
C LEU A 348 -26.59 -30.60 -32.26
N SER A 349 -27.12 -31.76 -32.66
CA SER A 349 -27.74 -32.73 -31.76
C SER A 349 -26.78 -33.20 -30.67
N ASN A 350 -25.56 -33.57 -31.05
CA ASN A 350 -24.54 -34.02 -30.11
C ASN A 350 -24.12 -32.91 -29.14
N LEU A 351 -23.97 -31.68 -29.62
CA LEU A 351 -23.64 -30.51 -28.80
C LEU A 351 -24.74 -30.23 -27.76
N LEU A 352 -26.01 -30.19 -28.19
CA LEU A 352 -27.15 -29.98 -27.31
C LEU A 352 -27.27 -31.08 -26.25
N GLN A 353 -27.06 -32.34 -26.63
CA GLN A 353 -27.10 -33.46 -25.69
C GLN A 353 -25.99 -33.35 -24.63
N LYS A 354 -24.78 -32.94 -25.02
CA LYS A 354 -23.69 -32.69 -24.07
C LYS A 354 -24.01 -31.54 -23.11
N VAL A 355 -24.67 -30.49 -23.58
CA VAL A 355 -25.10 -29.36 -22.73
C VAL A 355 -26.17 -29.79 -21.74
N VAL A 356 -27.16 -30.60 -22.16
CA VAL A 356 -28.16 -31.17 -21.24
C VAL A 356 -27.48 -32.01 -20.15
N CYS A 357 -26.55 -32.89 -20.53
CA CYS A 357 -25.78 -33.67 -19.56
C CYS A 357 -24.96 -32.78 -18.60
N LEU A 358 -24.45 -31.65 -19.07
CA LEU A 358 -23.71 -30.70 -18.24
C LEU A 358 -24.64 -29.96 -17.26
N VAL A 359 -25.83 -29.54 -17.70
CA VAL A 359 -26.86 -28.95 -16.83
C VAL A 359 -27.21 -29.92 -15.71
N GLU A 360 -27.49 -31.18 -16.04
CA GLU A 360 -27.84 -32.21 -15.05
C GLU A 360 -26.75 -32.49 -14.02
N ARG A 361 -25.48 -32.30 -14.39
CA ARG A 361 -24.33 -32.56 -13.52
C ARG A 361 -23.84 -31.33 -12.76
N THR A 362 -24.29 -30.14 -13.14
CA THR A 362 -23.89 -28.89 -12.49
C THR A 362 -24.39 -28.89 -11.04
N ASN A 363 -23.51 -28.52 -10.10
CA ASN A 363 -23.82 -28.54 -8.67
C ASN A 363 -24.77 -27.39 -8.28
N PHE A 364 -26.07 -27.58 -8.54
CA PHE A 364 -27.11 -26.65 -8.12
C PHE A 364 -27.46 -26.86 -6.64
N GLY A 365 -27.67 -25.76 -5.92
CA GLY A 365 -28.11 -25.78 -4.52
C GLY A 365 -29.61 -26.10 -4.36
N VAL A 366 -30.34 -25.22 -3.68
CA VAL A 366 -31.70 -25.52 -3.16
C VAL A 366 -32.82 -25.09 -4.12
N ARG A 367 -32.59 -24.07 -4.97
CA ARG A 367 -33.47 -23.63 -6.08
C ARG A 367 -32.59 -23.13 -7.21
N HIS A 368 -32.82 -23.60 -8.43
CA HIS A 368 -31.99 -23.26 -9.56
C HIS A 368 -32.81 -22.88 -10.78
N THR A 369 -32.35 -21.85 -11.47
CA THR A 369 -32.78 -21.48 -12.81
C THR A 369 -31.57 -21.53 -13.71
N TYR A 370 -31.68 -22.21 -14.85
CA TYR A 370 -30.64 -22.16 -15.87
C TYR A 370 -31.19 -21.48 -17.13
N ASN A 371 -30.34 -20.72 -17.79
CA ASN A 371 -30.63 -20.10 -19.06
C ASN A 371 -29.68 -20.67 -20.11
N LEU A 372 -30.22 -20.99 -21.28
CA LEU A 372 -29.44 -21.41 -22.44
C LEU A 372 -29.50 -20.28 -23.47
N VAL A 373 -28.34 -19.71 -23.80
CA VAL A 373 -28.19 -18.69 -24.83
C VAL A 373 -27.62 -19.36 -26.06
N LEU A 374 -28.34 -19.23 -27.18
CA LEU A 374 -27.94 -19.75 -28.49
C LEU A 374 -27.61 -18.56 -29.39
N ILE A 375 -26.40 -18.50 -29.93
CA ILE A 375 -25.97 -17.45 -30.85
C ILE A 375 -25.69 -18.10 -32.21
N GLY A 376 -26.57 -17.85 -33.18
CA GLY A 376 -26.44 -18.36 -34.55
C GLY A 376 -27.49 -17.79 -35.47
N ASP A 377 -27.60 -18.36 -36.67
CA ASP A 377 -28.64 -17.97 -37.62
C ASP A 377 -30.03 -18.42 -37.15
N VAL A 378 -31.05 -17.69 -37.61
CA VAL A 378 -32.45 -17.87 -37.16
C VAL A 378 -32.95 -19.30 -37.45
N GLU A 379 -32.54 -19.89 -38.58
CA GLU A 379 -32.99 -21.23 -38.97
C GLU A 379 -32.44 -22.28 -38.00
N THR A 380 -31.13 -22.21 -37.69
CA THR A 380 -30.47 -23.10 -36.73
C THR A 380 -31.05 -22.96 -35.33
N VAL A 381 -31.34 -21.75 -34.86
CA VAL A 381 -31.98 -21.51 -33.54
C VAL A 381 -33.39 -22.12 -33.47
N VAL A 382 -34.17 -22.01 -34.54
CA VAL A 382 -35.51 -22.64 -34.63
C VAL A 382 -35.41 -24.17 -34.63
N GLN A 383 -34.39 -24.73 -35.29
CA GLN A 383 -34.14 -26.17 -35.27
C GLN A 383 -33.77 -26.66 -33.85
N CYS A 384 -32.87 -25.96 -33.14
CA CYS A 384 -32.55 -26.23 -31.73
C CYS A 384 -33.80 -26.26 -30.85
N LYS A 385 -34.67 -25.25 -30.98
CA LYS A 385 -35.96 -25.18 -30.26
C LYS A 385 -36.82 -26.43 -30.48
N ASN A 386 -36.97 -26.84 -31.75
CA ASN A 386 -37.76 -28.02 -32.09
C ASN A 386 -37.18 -29.31 -31.49
N MET A 387 -35.85 -29.40 -31.38
CA MET A 387 -35.17 -30.52 -30.75
C MET A 387 -35.36 -30.55 -29.23
N PHE A 388 -35.27 -29.40 -28.55
CA PHE A 388 -35.55 -29.30 -27.11
C PHE A 388 -36.99 -29.68 -26.76
N ASN A 389 -37.96 -29.21 -27.56
CA ASN A 389 -39.37 -29.55 -27.36
C ASN A 389 -39.65 -31.05 -27.53
N LYS A 390 -38.94 -31.74 -28.44
CA LYS A 390 -39.06 -33.19 -28.64
C LYS A 390 -38.48 -34.00 -27.47
N ASN A 391 -37.47 -33.47 -26.78
CA ASN A 391 -36.72 -34.18 -25.73
C ASN A 391 -37.25 -33.98 -24.29
N ARG A 392 -38.53 -33.61 -24.11
CA ARG A 392 -39.27 -33.62 -22.83
C ARG A 392 -38.77 -32.71 -21.68
N SER A 393 -38.13 -31.57 -21.95
CA SER A 393 -37.98 -30.52 -20.93
C SER A 393 -39.28 -29.72 -20.80
N LYS A 394 -40.02 -29.89 -19.70
CA LYS A 394 -41.21 -29.08 -19.41
C LYS A 394 -40.80 -27.62 -19.16
N ASN A 395 -41.52 -26.71 -19.81
CA ASN A 395 -41.45 -25.24 -19.70
C ASN A 395 -40.11 -24.59 -20.08
N VAL A 396 -39.78 -24.64 -21.37
CA VAL A 396 -38.75 -23.75 -21.95
C VAL A 396 -39.43 -22.44 -22.36
N GLU A 397 -39.17 -21.36 -21.63
CA GLU A 397 -39.48 -20.00 -22.06
C GLU A 397 -38.33 -19.48 -22.93
N MET A 398 -38.63 -19.00 -24.14
CA MET A 398 -37.64 -18.40 -25.03
C MET A 398 -37.88 -16.91 -25.19
N GLY A 399 -36.83 -16.14 -24.94
CA GLY A 399 -36.70 -14.78 -25.44
C GLY A 399 -35.87 -14.77 -26.72
N PHE A 400 -36.28 -13.99 -27.71
CA PHE A 400 -35.46 -13.67 -28.88
C PHE A 400 -34.87 -12.29 -28.69
N LEU A 401 -33.56 -12.17 -28.85
CA LEU A 401 -32.88 -10.89 -28.94
C LEU A 401 -32.28 -10.79 -30.34
N TYR A 402 -32.82 -9.90 -31.16
CA TYR A 402 -32.32 -9.63 -32.50
C TYR A 402 -31.29 -8.51 -32.44
N CYS A 403 -30.05 -8.80 -32.85
CA CYS A 403 -29.00 -7.80 -32.99
C CYS A 403 -28.81 -7.47 -34.48
N ASP A 404 -29.36 -6.34 -34.92
CA ASP A 404 -29.12 -5.80 -36.26
C ASP A 404 -27.67 -5.29 -36.36
N ASN A 405 -26.98 -5.57 -37.48
CA ASN A 405 -25.71 -4.94 -37.89
C ASN A 405 -24.44 -5.23 -37.05
N VAL A 406 -24.20 -6.46 -36.57
CA VAL A 406 -22.85 -6.83 -36.10
C VAL A 406 -22.06 -7.43 -37.26
N LYS A 407 -21.25 -6.62 -37.95
CA LYS A 407 -20.21 -7.15 -38.84
C LYS A 407 -19.21 -7.94 -37.97
N PRO A 408 -18.85 -9.19 -38.32
CA PRO A 408 -17.78 -9.91 -37.63
C PRO A 408 -16.48 -9.14 -37.85
N SER A 409 -15.79 -8.78 -36.76
CA SER A 409 -14.43 -8.22 -36.78
C SER A 409 -13.39 -9.31 -36.71
#